data_AF-A0AAD5DPC0-F1
#
_entry.id   AF-A0AAD5DPC0-F1
#
_cell.length_a   1.000
_cell.length_b   1.000
_cell.length_c   1.000
_cell.angle_alpha   90.00
_cell.angle_beta   90.00
_cell.angle_gamma   90.00
#
_symmetry.space_group_name_H-M   'P 1'
#
loop_
_entity.id
_entity.type
_entity.pdbx_description
1 polymer ?
#
loop_
_entity_poly.entity_id
_entity_poly.type
_entity_poly.pdbx_seq_one_letter_code
_entity_poly.pdbx_strand_id
1 'polypeptide(L)'
;MATAIKPAQKPGVEEAEAAPIHRIRITLTSKNVKSLEKVCADLVRGAKEKQLKVKGPVRMPTRVLKITTRKSPCGNGTNTWDRFEMRLHKRLIDLHSPAEVVKQITSISIEPGVEVEESDCLSLFCRFLIIEVAVCSVETSLGCLGVAQGGNRVTIADV
;
A
#
# COMPACT_ATOMS: atom_id res chain seq x y z
N MET A 1 26.20 -50.16 -4.53
CA MET A 1 26.52 -48.98 -3.71
C MET A 1 25.43 -47.95 -3.90
N ALA A 2 24.54 -47.84 -2.90
CA ALA A 2 23.42 -46.92 -2.91
C ALA A 2 23.82 -45.60 -2.27
N THR A 3 23.50 -44.48 -2.91
CA THR A 3 23.31 -43.21 -2.22
C THR A 3 21.99 -42.61 -2.69
N ALA A 4 20.95 -42.89 -1.91
CA ALA A 4 19.66 -42.25 -2.04
C ALA A 4 19.79 -40.78 -1.60
N ILE A 5 19.60 -39.87 -2.54
CA ILE A 5 19.50 -38.43 -2.27
C ILE A 5 18.14 -38.19 -1.61
N LYS A 6 18.14 -38.00 -0.29
CA LYS A 6 16.95 -37.57 0.48
C LYS A 6 16.57 -36.14 0.04
N PRO A 7 15.32 -35.85 -0.33
CA PRO A 7 14.87 -34.47 -0.43
C PRO A 7 14.86 -33.86 0.97
N ALA A 8 15.56 -32.75 1.14
CA ALA A 8 15.65 -32.02 2.40
C ALA A 8 14.29 -31.43 2.77
N GLN A 9 13.67 -32.02 3.79
CA GLN A 9 12.59 -31.38 4.55
C GLN A 9 13.19 -30.22 5.36
N LYS A 10 12.78 -28.99 5.05
CA LYS A 10 12.99 -27.86 5.97
C LYS A 10 12.04 -28.02 7.17
N PRO A 11 12.55 -27.92 8.41
CA PRO A 11 11.76 -28.18 9.60
C PRO A 11 10.91 -26.96 9.98
N GLY A 12 9.68 -27.25 10.43
CA GLY A 12 8.96 -26.48 11.44
C GLY A 12 8.40 -25.12 11.03
N VAL A 13 7.13 -25.09 10.66
CA VAL A 13 6.20 -24.12 11.24
C VAL A 13 5.03 -24.92 11.79
N GLU A 14 4.90 -24.91 13.11
CA GLU A 14 3.78 -25.46 13.85
C GLU A 14 2.46 -24.91 13.27
N GLU A 15 1.47 -25.79 13.22
CA GLU A 15 0.11 -25.50 12.77
C GLU A 15 -0.53 -24.48 13.72
N ALA A 16 -0.29 -23.18 13.47
CA ALA A 16 -1.27 -22.17 13.81
C ALA A 16 -2.48 -22.46 12.90
N GLU A 17 -3.56 -22.84 13.55
CA GLU A 17 -4.90 -23.15 13.05
C GLU A 17 -5.22 -22.48 11.71
N ALA A 18 -5.98 -23.18 10.85
CA ALA A 18 -6.40 -22.77 9.52
C ALA A 18 -7.19 -21.44 9.51
N ALA A 19 -6.49 -20.34 9.80
CA ALA A 19 -6.98 -19.00 9.68
C ALA A 19 -7.02 -18.67 8.19
N PRO A 20 -8.11 -18.04 7.71
CA PRO A 20 -8.25 -17.71 6.31
C PRO A 20 -7.03 -16.94 5.80
N ILE A 21 -6.48 -17.39 4.67
CA ILE A 21 -5.32 -16.77 4.05
C ILE A 21 -5.73 -15.40 3.53
N HIS A 22 -5.36 -14.34 4.24
CA HIS A 22 -5.63 -12.97 3.84
C HIS A 22 -4.52 -12.40 2.95
N ARG A 23 -4.93 -11.68 1.90
CA ARG A 23 -4.03 -10.85 1.10
C ARG A 23 -4.09 -9.45 1.69
N ILE A 24 -3.03 -9.06 2.39
CA ILE A 24 -2.98 -7.80 3.12
C ILE A 24 -1.98 -6.89 2.42
N ARG A 25 -2.37 -5.66 2.18
CA ARG A 25 -1.48 -4.62 1.64
C ARG A 25 -1.22 -3.58 2.72
N ILE A 26 0.03 -3.37 3.04
CA ILE A 26 0.45 -2.31 3.97
C ILE A 26 0.92 -1.12 3.14
N THR A 27 0.27 0.02 3.32
CA THR A 27 0.68 1.29 2.72
C THR A 27 1.39 2.14 3.75
N LEU A 28 2.62 2.55 3.42
CA LEU A 28 3.39 3.48 4.22
C LEU A 28 3.40 4.84 3.52
N THR A 29 3.00 5.88 4.23
CA THR A 29 3.05 7.26 3.76
C THR A 29 3.89 8.11 4.72
N SER A 30 4.84 8.88 4.19
CA SER A 30 5.57 9.86 4.99
C SER A 30 6.16 10.98 4.14
N LYS A 31 6.57 12.05 4.82
CA LYS A 31 7.37 13.16 4.29
C LYS A 31 8.87 12.83 4.30
N ASN A 32 9.33 12.00 5.23
CA ASN A 32 10.75 11.72 5.46
C ASN A 32 11.17 10.37 4.84
N VAL A 33 12.12 10.41 3.90
CA VAL A 33 12.60 9.18 3.21
C VAL A 33 13.36 8.24 4.14
N LYS A 34 14.20 8.80 5.04
CA LYS A 34 15.05 8.01 5.93
C LYS A 34 14.23 7.15 6.90
N SER A 35 13.21 7.73 7.53
CA SER A 35 12.29 7.03 8.43
C SER A 35 11.53 5.93 7.70
N LEU A 36 11.04 6.19 6.48
CA LEU A 36 10.37 5.17 5.66
C LEU A 36 11.28 3.99 5.31
N GLU A 37 12.57 4.22 5.07
CA GLU A 37 13.52 3.15 4.75
C GLU A 37 13.79 2.23 5.92
N LYS A 38 13.93 2.79 7.11
CA LYS A 38 14.07 2.02 8.35
C LYS A 38 12.85 1.14 8.56
N VAL A 39 11.65 1.73 8.58
CA VAL A 39 10.39 0.99 8.77
C VAL A 39 10.20 -0.09 7.70
N CYS A 40 10.49 0.20 6.42
CA CYS A 40 10.43 -0.81 5.36
C CYS A 40 11.37 -1.99 5.62
N ALA A 41 12.61 -1.72 6.04
CA ALA A 41 13.60 -2.76 6.32
C ALA A 41 13.18 -3.61 7.53
N ASP A 42 12.68 -2.97 8.58
CA ASP A 42 12.22 -3.62 9.80
C ASP A 42 10.99 -4.49 9.56
N LEU A 43 10.01 -4.02 8.78
CA LEU A 43 8.84 -4.82 8.39
C LEU A 43 9.24 -6.05 7.55
N VAL A 44 10.17 -5.89 6.61
CA VAL A 44 10.68 -7.01 5.81
C VAL A 44 11.46 -8.00 6.68
N ARG A 45 12.23 -7.53 7.66
CA ARG A 45 12.93 -8.39 8.62
C ARG A 45 11.94 -9.17 9.51
N GLY A 46 10.97 -8.47 10.12
CA GLY A 46 9.96 -9.11 10.98
C GLY A 46 9.09 -10.13 10.23
N ALA A 47 8.77 -9.87 8.96
CA ALA A 47 8.04 -10.84 8.15
C ALA A 47 8.89 -12.07 7.75
N LYS A 48 10.21 -11.91 7.58
CA LYS A 48 11.14 -13.03 7.32
C LYS A 48 11.35 -13.89 8.57
N GLU A 49 11.46 -13.28 9.74
CA GLU A 49 11.59 -14.00 11.02
C GLU A 49 10.38 -14.92 11.26
N LYS A 50 9.17 -14.45 10.92
CA LYS A 50 7.92 -15.25 11.00
C LYS A 50 7.67 -16.16 9.79
N GLN A 51 8.62 -16.29 8.86
CA GLN A 51 8.54 -17.11 7.64
C GLN A 51 7.30 -16.84 6.76
N LEU A 52 6.89 -15.58 6.64
CA LEU A 52 5.75 -15.19 5.81
C LEU A 52 6.15 -15.00 4.34
N LYS A 53 5.20 -15.18 3.43
CA LYS A 53 5.41 -14.90 2.00
C LYS A 53 5.28 -13.38 1.76
N VAL A 54 6.42 -12.73 1.58
CA VAL A 54 6.53 -11.27 1.40
C VAL A 54 6.76 -10.93 -0.06
N LYS A 55 6.00 -9.97 -0.60
CA LYS A 55 6.44 -9.22 -1.78
C LYS A 55 7.20 -7.99 -1.31
N GLY A 56 8.39 -7.78 -1.86
CA GLY A 56 9.27 -6.70 -1.46
C GLY A 56 8.63 -5.31 -1.58
N PRO A 57 9.22 -4.29 -0.95
CA PRO A 57 8.66 -2.94 -0.92
C PRO A 57 8.59 -2.34 -2.33
N VAL A 58 7.37 -2.09 -2.81
CA VAL A 58 7.11 -1.41 -4.07
C VAL A 58 7.13 0.10 -3.83
N ARG A 59 7.99 0.80 -4.57
CA ARG A 59 8.10 2.26 -4.51
C ARG A 59 7.07 2.88 -5.44
N MET A 60 6.11 3.59 -4.87
CA MET A 60 5.18 4.40 -5.66
C MET A 60 5.82 5.75 -6.00
N PRO A 61 5.45 6.37 -7.14
CA PRO A 61 5.94 7.69 -7.49
C PRO A 61 5.55 8.70 -6.42
N THR A 62 6.50 9.57 -6.09
CA THR A 62 6.34 10.56 -5.02
C THR A 62 5.43 11.68 -5.48
N ARG A 63 4.40 11.98 -4.69
CA ARG A 63 3.50 13.09 -4.99
C ARG A 63 4.15 14.37 -4.46
N VAL A 64 4.39 15.32 -5.36
CA VAL A 64 4.91 16.64 -4.99
C VAL A 64 3.73 17.61 -4.93
N LEU A 65 3.39 18.04 -3.73
CA LEU A 65 2.41 19.08 -3.50
C LEU A 65 3.11 20.42 -3.63
N LYS A 66 2.66 21.25 -4.56
CA LYS A 66 3.23 22.57 -4.84
C LYS A 66 2.20 23.64 -4.51
N ILE A 67 2.58 24.58 -3.66
CA ILE A 67 1.79 25.76 -3.34
C ILE A 67 2.62 26.98 -3.68
N THR A 68 2.08 27.85 -4.51
CA THR A 68 2.72 29.13 -4.84
C THR A 68 1.90 30.26 -4.24
N THR A 69 2.48 30.98 -3.30
CA THR A 69 1.84 32.14 -2.65
C THR A 69 2.65 33.39 -2.91
N ARG A 70 1.98 34.54 -2.87
CA ARG A 70 2.67 35.82 -2.85
C ARG A 70 3.41 35.98 -1.52
N LYS A 71 4.62 36.57 -1.55
CA LYS A 71 5.40 36.85 -0.34
C LYS A 71 4.79 37.96 0.51
N SER A 72 4.33 39.02 -0.17
CA SER A 72 3.80 40.19 0.51
C SER A 72 2.32 39.99 0.88
N PRO A 73 1.90 40.43 2.08
CA PRO A 73 0.49 40.39 2.48
C PRO A 73 -0.33 41.48 1.77
N CYS A 74 0.28 42.62 1.44
CA CYS A 74 -0.35 43.73 0.74
C CYS A 74 0.03 43.74 -0.75
N GLY A 75 -0.83 44.36 -1.56
CA GLY A 75 -0.69 44.50 -3.02
C GLY A 75 0.47 45.38 -3.50
N ASN A 76 1.10 46.14 -2.61
CA ASN A 76 2.17 47.08 -2.95
C ASN A 76 3.54 46.39 -3.06
N GLY A 77 4.40 46.91 -3.94
CA GLY A 77 5.76 46.41 -4.19
C GLY A 77 5.86 45.43 -5.36
N THR A 78 7.06 44.86 -5.57
CA THR A 78 7.34 43.92 -6.67
C THR A 78 6.62 42.58 -6.45
N ASN A 79 6.08 42.01 -7.53
CA ASN A 79 5.40 40.71 -7.50
C ASN A 79 6.38 39.55 -7.29
N THR A 80 6.74 39.29 -6.03
CA THR A 80 7.56 38.15 -5.64
C THR A 80 6.70 36.98 -5.17
N TRP A 81 7.01 35.77 -5.65
CA TRP A 81 6.29 34.54 -5.38
C TRP A 81 7.17 33.56 -4.61
N ASP A 82 6.62 32.92 -3.58
CA ASP A 82 7.23 31.77 -2.91
C ASP A 82 6.71 30.47 -3.51
N ARG A 83 7.59 29.47 -3.57
CA ARG A 83 7.27 28.13 -4.08
C ARG A 83 7.51 27.13 -2.96
N PHE A 84 6.44 26.80 -2.24
CA PHE A 84 6.48 25.78 -1.21
C PHE A 84 6.25 24.41 -1.85
N GLU A 85 7.14 23.45 -1.55
CA GLU A 85 6.99 22.07 -1.96
C GLU A 85 6.94 21.14 -0.75
N MET A 86 5.94 20.26 -0.73
CA MET A 86 5.89 19.12 0.18
C MET A 86 5.94 17.84 -0.63
N ARG A 87 6.86 16.94 -0.28
CA ARG A 87 7.01 15.64 -0.95
C ARG A 87 6.38 14.56 -0.08
N LEU A 88 5.48 13.78 -0.67
CA LEU A 88 4.87 12.61 -0.05
C LEU A 88 5.41 11.37 -0.73
N HIS A 89 6.10 10.56 0.05
CA HIS A 89 6.67 9.29 -0.36
C HIS A 89 5.72 8.17 0.05
N LYS A 90 5.27 7.37 -0.91
CA LYS A 90 4.39 6.23 -0.68
C LYS A 90 5.10 4.93 -1.01
N ARG A 91 4.93 3.92 -0.16
CA ARG A 91 5.47 2.57 -0.36
C ARG A 91 4.41 1.54 -0.02
N LEU A 92 4.45 0.42 -0.74
CA LEU A 92 3.50 -0.68 -0.58
C LEU A 92 4.26 -1.96 -0.27
N ILE A 93 3.79 -2.72 0.70
CA ILE A 93 4.29 -4.07 1.03
C ILE A 93 3.08 -5.00 1.02
N ASP A 94 3.14 -6.06 0.20
CA ASP A 94 2.09 -7.08 0.19
C ASP A 94 2.52 -8.28 1.03
N LEU A 95 1.66 -8.72 1.94
CA LEU A 95 1.83 -9.90 2.78
C LEU A 95 0.69 -10.91 2.56
N HIS A 96 1.02 -12.19 2.69
CA HIS A 96 0.08 -13.30 2.64
C HIS A 96 0.05 -14.00 4.00
N SER A 97 -0.83 -13.54 4.89
CA SER A 97 -0.90 -13.94 6.30
C SER A 97 -2.27 -13.62 6.88
N PRO A 98 -2.65 -14.24 8.01
CA PRO A 98 -3.81 -13.78 8.77
C PRO A 98 -3.56 -12.40 9.41
N ALA A 99 -4.64 -11.63 9.62
CA ALA A 99 -4.57 -10.24 10.10
C ALA A 99 -3.98 -10.12 11.52
N GLU A 100 -4.14 -11.14 12.35
CA GLU A 100 -3.61 -11.16 13.73
C GLU A 100 -2.08 -11.05 13.76
N VAL A 101 -1.40 -11.76 12.86
CA VAL A 101 0.07 -11.76 12.78
C VAL A 101 0.59 -10.43 12.26
N VAL A 102 -0.16 -9.75 11.37
CA VAL A 102 0.22 -8.44 10.82
C VAL A 102 0.15 -7.35 11.87
N LYS A 103 -0.92 -7.32 12.68
CA LYS A 103 -1.08 -6.36 13.79
C LYS A 103 0.08 -6.40 14.80
N GLN A 104 0.63 -7.59 15.05
CA GLN A 104 1.78 -7.76 15.92
C GLN A 104 3.09 -7.19 15.32
N ILE A 105 3.22 -7.16 13.99
CA ILE A 105 4.42 -6.66 13.31
C ILE A 105 4.35 -5.13 13.20
N THR A 106 3.16 -4.58 12.92
CA THR A 106 2.96 -3.14 12.74
C THR A 106 3.06 -2.36 14.05
N SER A 107 2.71 -2.95 15.19
CA SER A 107 2.81 -2.29 16.50
C SER A 107 4.24 -1.99 16.97
N ILE A 108 5.23 -2.79 16.55
CA ILE A 108 6.62 -2.68 17.04
C ILE A 108 7.41 -1.59 16.27
N SER A 109 6.94 -1.15 15.10
CA SER A 109 7.72 -0.35 14.14
C SER A 109 7.19 1.08 13.91
N ILE A 110 6.45 1.64 14.86
CA ILE A 110 5.87 2.98 14.73
C ILE A 110 6.96 4.04 14.99
N GLU A 111 7.60 4.50 13.91
CA GLU A 111 8.48 5.67 13.91
C GLU A 111 7.65 6.96 13.83
N PRO A 112 7.97 8.02 14.59
CA PRO A 112 7.22 9.27 14.55
C PRO A 112 7.28 9.90 13.15
N GLY A 113 6.10 10.14 12.57
CA GLY A 113 5.96 10.78 11.25
C GLY A 113 5.83 9.81 10.06
N VAL A 114 5.63 8.52 10.32
CA VAL A 114 5.19 7.54 9.30
C VAL A 114 3.75 7.15 9.57
N GLU A 115 2.88 7.35 8.58
CA GLU A 115 1.50 6.89 8.61
C GLU A 115 1.44 5.48 7.99
N VAL A 116 0.78 4.55 8.69
CA VAL A 116 0.63 3.15 8.28
C VAL A 116 -0.86 2.88 8.07
N GLU A 117 -1.20 2.42 6.87
CA GLU A 117 -2.57 2.00 6.52
C GLU A 117 -2.55 0.51 6.16
N GLU A 118 -3.36 -0.29 6.83
CA GLU A 118 -3.56 -1.71 6.52
C GLU A 118 -4.80 -1.84 5.62
N SER A 119 -4.62 -2.40 4.42
CA SER A 119 -5.71 -2.66 3.47
C SER A 119 -5.86 -4.16 3.28
N ASP A 120 -6.89 -4.75 3.89
CA ASP A 120 -7.27 -6.13 3.62
C ASP A 120 -7.97 -6.23 2.26
N CYS A 121 -7.44 -7.00 1.32
CA CYS A 121 -8.13 -7.26 0.05
C CYS A 121 -9.35 -8.19 0.22
N LEU A 122 -9.58 -8.76 1.41
CA LEU A 122 -10.80 -9.49 1.68
C LEU A 122 -11.92 -8.53 2.06
N SER A 123 -12.73 -8.11 1.09
CA SER A 123 -14.19 -8.00 1.27
C SER A 123 -14.97 -7.22 0.20
N LEU A 124 -14.39 -6.74 -0.91
CA LEU A 124 -15.23 -5.97 -1.86
C LEU A 124 -15.32 -6.44 -3.32
N PHE A 125 -14.73 -7.58 -3.71
CA PHE A 125 -14.94 -8.06 -5.09
C PHE A 125 -15.23 -9.55 -5.30
N CYS A 126 -15.00 -10.45 -4.34
CA CYS A 126 -15.06 -11.90 -4.64
C CYS A 126 -16.05 -12.75 -3.84
N ARG A 127 -16.85 -12.18 -2.91
CA ARG A 127 -17.88 -12.97 -2.20
C ARG A 127 -19.32 -12.74 -2.66
N PHE A 128 -19.56 -11.85 -3.63
CA PHE A 128 -20.90 -11.62 -4.18
C PHE A 128 -21.20 -12.38 -5.49
N LEU A 129 -20.24 -13.12 -6.07
CA LEU A 129 -20.41 -13.63 -7.45
C LEU A 129 -20.51 -15.15 -7.60
N ILE A 130 -20.85 -15.93 -6.56
CA ILE A 130 -20.88 -17.41 -6.69
C ILE A 130 -22.22 -18.07 -6.30
N ILE A 131 -23.30 -17.35 -5.95
CA ILE A 131 -24.63 -17.99 -5.87
C ILE A 131 -25.72 -17.07 -6.43
N GLU A 132 -25.79 -16.97 -7.75
CA GLU A 132 -27.06 -17.12 -8.49
C GLU A 132 -26.71 -17.49 -9.94
N VAL A 133 -26.59 -18.80 -10.18
CA VAL A 133 -26.82 -19.35 -11.53
C VAL A 133 -28.33 -19.33 -11.74
N ALA A 134 -28.73 -18.92 -12.94
CA ALA A 134 -30.08 -18.94 -13.51
C ALA A 134 -30.89 -17.65 -13.35
N VAL A 135 -30.75 -16.73 -14.32
CA VAL A 135 -31.81 -16.41 -15.30
C VAL A 135 -31.26 -15.37 -16.30
N CYS A 136 -31.62 -15.55 -17.57
CA CYS A 136 -31.48 -14.62 -18.70
C CYS A 136 -30.04 -14.29 -19.16
N SER A 137 -29.46 -15.08 -20.07
CA SER A 137 -29.49 -14.74 -21.51
C SER A 137 -30.60 -13.76 -21.89
N VAL A 138 -30.23 -12.69 -22.61
CA VAL A 138 -31.08 -11.59 -23.11
C VAL A 138 -31.02 -10.34 -22.22
N GLU A 139 -29.99 -9.52 -22.39
CA GLU A 139 -30.13 -8.18 -22.98
C GLU A 139 -28.78 -7.48 -23.17
N THR A 140 -28.40 -7.40 -24.44
CA THR A 140 -27.90 -6.19 -25.12
C THR A 140 -27.02 -5.21 -24.34
N SER A 141 -25.78 -5.14 -24.82
CA SER A 141 -25.13 -3.92 -25.30
C SER A 141 -25.40 -2.63 -24.52
N LEU A 142 -24.44 -2.17 -23.72
CA LEU A 142 -24.07 -0.76 -23.70
C LEU A 142 -22.72 -0.58 -22.99
N GLY A 143 -21.79 0.09 -23.67
CA GLY A 143 -20.93 1.06 -22.99
C GLY A 143 -19.54 0.60 -22.55
N CYS A 144 -18.66 0.31 -23.52
CA CYS A 144 -17.23 0.58 -23.33
C CYS A 144 -16.99 2.09 -23.29
N LEU A 145 -16.95 2.68 -22.10
CA LEU A 145 -16.35 3.99 -21.79
C LEU A 145 -15.98 3.95 -20.30
N GLY A 146 -14.80 4.32 -19.82
CA GLY A 146 -13.58 4.77 -20.45
C GLY A 146 -12.55 4.83 -19.31
N VAL A 147 -11.41 4.19 -19.51
CA VAL A 147 -10.25 4.33 -18.63
C VAL A 147 -9.62 5.70 -18.96
N ALA A 148 -9.62 6.62 -18.00
CA ALA A 148 -8.82 7.83 -18.08
C ALA A 148 -8.17 8.14 -16.73
N GLN A 149 -6.86 8.18 -16.78
CA GLN A 149 -5.91 8.39 -15.71
C GLN A 149 -6.02 9.80 -15.10
N GLY A 150 -5.57 9.91 -13.85
CA GLY A 150 -4.59 10.91 -13.45
C GLY A 150 -5.01 12.38 -13.54
N GLY A 151 -5.37 12.94 -12.40
CA GLY A 151 -5.45 14.38 -12.26
C GLY A 151 -5.63 14.79 -10.82
N ASN A 152 -4.54 14.88 -10.06
CA ASN A 152 -4.50 15.74 -8.88
C ASN A 152 -4.60 17.20 -9.40
N ARG A 153 -5.80 17.64 -9.76
CA ARG A 153 -6.14 19.05 -9.93
C ARG A 153 -6.36 19.63 -8.53
N VAL A 154 -5.35 20.29 -8.00
CA VAL A 154 -5.59 21.34 -7.00
C VAL A 154 -5.64 22.64 -7.79
N THR A 155 -6.82 22.94 -8.34
CA THR A 155 -7.14 24.28 -8.85
C THR A 155 -7.35 25.18 -7.64
N ILE A 156 -6.33 25.93 -7.25
CA ILE A 156 -6.55 27.20 -6.55
C ILE A 156 -6.65 28.23 -7.67
N ALA A 157 -7.87 28.41 -8.15
CA ALA A 157 -8.27 29.52 -8.99
C ALA A 157 -8.88 30.57 -8.05
N ASP A 158 -8.33 31.79 -8.13
CA ASP A 158 -8.99 33.09 -7.97
C ASP A 158 -9.73 33.38 -6.65
N VAL A 159 -9.13 34.22 -5.78
CA VAL A 159 -9.52 35.63 -5.45
C VAL A 159 -8.45 36.23 -4.53
#